data_AF-A0A6I3IZF5-F1
#
_entry.id   AF-A0A6I3IZF5-F1
#
_cell.length_a   1.000
_cell.length_b   1.000
_cell.length_c   1.000
_cell.angle_alpha   90.00
_cell.angle_beta   90.00
_cell.angle_gamma   90.00
#
_symmetry.space_group_name_H-M   'P 1'
#
loop_
_entity.id
_entity.type
_entity.pdbx_description
1 polymer ?
#
loop_
_entity_poly.entity_id
_entity_poly.type
_entity_poly.pdbx_seq_one_letter_code
_entity_poly.pdbx_strand_id
1 'polypeptide(L)'
;MLSRQNLITLFKRTEFDLDTYIDFCKLLEIYNDLVFSFNQTVLYNSSNNLIKELLCYFFKNTDIEALLNIYPVYIKEHTHLFLAAKTVGIPIDVSKLIALYNQDIIQKNEFELNWFTTLHCQLNFLTNEINSYRIDVTKVRTRRFSYDCLRFLNNNFLTLEQYREIIVKTELANNTIFSPILLDLLEELSYDT
;
A
#
# COMPACT_ATOMS: atom_id res chain seq x y z
N MET A 1 22.88 4.87 0.41
CA MET A 1 21.56 5.06 -0.23
C MET A 1 21.74 5.47 -1.68
N LEU A 2 20.84 5.02 -2.57
CA LEU A 2 20.71 5.59 -3.91
C LEU A 2 20.10 6.99 -3.79
N SER A 3 20.50 7.94 -4.64
CA SER A 3 19.79 9.22 -4.71
C SER A 3 18.34 9.00 -5.20
N ARG A 4 17.40 9.87 -4.81
CA ARG A 4 16.00 9.78 -5.28
C ARG A 4 15.89 9.72 -6.80
N GLN A 5 16.73 10.48 -7.51
CA GLN A 5 16.81 10.43 -8.97
C GLN A 5 17.19 9.03 -9.48
N ASN A 6 18.10 8.33 -8.79
CA ASN A 6 18.47 6.97 -9.12
C ASN A 6 17.33 5.98 -8.81
N LEU A 7 16.56 6.18 -7.75
CA LEU A 7 15.36 5.38 -7.42
C LEU A 7 14.28 5.51 -8.50
N ILE A 8 13.99 6.74 -8.94
CA ILE A 8 13.06 7.00 -10.04
C ILE A 8 13.57 6.38 -11.33
N THR A 9 14.88 6.50 -11.61
CA THR A 9 15.48 5.92 -12.82
C THR A 9 15.41 4.39 -12.81
N LEU A 10 15.61 3.77 -11.64
CA LEU A 10 15.46 2.33 -11.46
C LEU A 10 14.01 1.92 -11.77
N PHE A 11 13.03 2.58 -11.15
CA PHE A 11 11.60 2.33 -11.38
C PHE A 11 11.21 2.43 -12.85
N LYS A 12 11.68 3.47 -13.55
CA LYS A 12 11.39 3.70 -14.98
C LYS A 12 12.02 2.67 -15.92
N ARG A 13 13.00 1.90 -15.45
CA ARG A 13 13.67 0.85 -16.23
C ARG A 13 13.13 -0.54 -15.90
N THR A 14 12.39 -0.66 -14.80
CA THR A 14 11.77 -1.91 -14.38
C THR A 14 10.66 -2.30 -15.35
N GLU A 15 10.68 -3.54 -15.80
CA GLU A 15 9.56 -4.17 -16.51
C GLU A 15 8.46 -4.53 -15.50
N PHE A 16 7.25 -4.03 -15.72
CA PHE A 16 6.12 -4.27 -14.83
C PHE A 16 5.39 -5.56 -15.20
N ASP A 17 5.94 -6.68 -14.75
CA ASP A 17 5.18 -7.93 -14.68
C ASP A 17 4.22 -7.93 -13.47
N LEU A 18 3.46 -9.02 -13.33
CA LEU A 18 2.48 -9.19 -12.27
C LEU A 18 3.10 -9.10 -10.86
N ASP A 19 4.24 -9.77 -10.66
CA ASP A 19 4.91 -9.81 -9.35
C ASP A 19 5.43 -8.43 -8.97
N THR A 20 6.02 -7.72 -9.95
CA THR A 20 6.45 -6.33 -9.80
C THR A 20 5.28 -5.41 -9.49
N TYR A 21 4.12 -5.63 -10.11
CA TYR A 21 2.92 -4.84 -9.80
C TYR A 21 2.43 -5.07 -8.36
N ILE A 22 2.42 -6.32 -7.90
CA ILE A 22 2.05 -6.68 -6.52
C ILE A 22 3.02 -6.03 -5.53
N ASP A 23 4.32 -6.12 -5.79
CA ASP A 23 5.36 -5.48 -4.96
C ASP A 23 5.22 -3.95 -4.95
N PHE A 24 4.85 -3.35 -6.08
CA PHE A 24 4.59 -1.92 -6.14
C PHE A 24 3.35 -1.55 -5.32
N CYS A 25 2.26 -2.29 -5.44
CA CYS A 25 1.07 -2.06 -4.62
C CYS A 25 1.34 -2.27 -3.13
N LYS A 26 2.29 -3.13 -2.79
CA LYS A 26 2.74 -3.34 -1.41
C LYS A 26 3.48 -2.13 -0.84
N LEU A 27 4.34 -1.49 -1.64
CA LEU A 27 4.92 -0.19 -1.31
C LEU A 27 3.83 0.87 -1.06
N LEU A 28 2.80 0.91 -1.91
CA LEU A 28 1.69 1.85 -1.78
C LEU A 28 0.80 1.56 -0.56
N GLU A 29 0.59 0.30 -0.19
CA GLU A 29 -0.08 -0.08 1.06
C GLU A 29 0.65 0.54 2.26
N ILE A 30 1.97 0.39 2.34
CA ILE A 30 2.78 0.94 3.43
C ILE A 30 2.68 2.46 3.46
N TYR A 31 2.81 3.11 2.30
CA TYR A 31 2.62 4.56 2.20
C TYR A 31 1.25 5.01 2.71
N ASN A 32 0.17 4.31 2.32
CA ASN A 32 -1.18 4.62 2.78
C ASN A 32 -1.34 4.45 4.29
N ASP A 33 -0.80 3.38 4.89
CA ASP A 33 -0.82 3.17 6.33
C ASP A 33 -0.14 4.33 7.08
N LEU A 34 1.03 4.76 6.60
CA LEU A 34 1.80 5.89 7.16
C LEU A 34 1.03 7.21 7.08
N VAL A 35 0.41 7.51 5.94
CA VAL A 35 -0.35 8.74 5.75
C VAL A 35 -1.63 8.74 6.58
N PHE A 36 -2.44 7.69 6.47
CA PHE A 36 -3.81 7.71 6.98
C PHE A 36 -3.96 7.24 8.44
N SER A 37 -3.12 6.31 8.91
CA SER A 37 -3.21 5.79 10.29
C SER A 37 -2.25 6.46 11.25
N PHE A 38 -1.08 6.87 10.78
CA PHE A 38 -0.05 7.47 11.65
C PHE A 38 0.01 9.00 11.55
N ASN A 39 -0.87 9.61 10.73
CA ASN A 39 -1.05 11.05 10.57
C ASN A 39 0.29 11.80 10.47
N GLN A 40 1.22 11.26 9.70
CA GLN A 40 2.57 11.81 9.57
C GLN A 40 2.52 13.06 8.67
N THR A 41 2.18 14.19 9.28
CA THR A 41 2.14 15.52 8.66
C THR A 41 3.48 16.00 8.09
N VAL A 42 4.59 15.29 8.34
CA VAL A 42 5.91 15.63 7.80
C VAL A 42 6.21 14.95 6.45
N LEU A 43 5.51 13.86 6.11
CA LEU A 43 5.62 13.21 4.79
C LEU A 43 5.15 14.09 3.62
N TYR A 44 4.58 15.26 3.93
CA TYR A 44 3.83 16.07 2.97
C TYR A 44 4.64 16.56 1.76
N ASN A 45 5.98 16.64 1.84
CA ASN A 45 6.77 17.16 0.72
C ASN A 45 7.64 16.10 0.01
N SER A 46 8.63 15.47 0.65
CA SER A 46 9.61 14.65 -0.09
C SER A 46 9.12 13.27 -0.51
N SER A 47 8.68 12.44 0.45
CA SER A 47 8.11 11.12 0.18
C SER A 47 6.89 11.20 -0.74
N ASN A 48 6.01 12.17 -0.51
CA ASN A 48 4.85 12.42 -1.38
C ASN A 48 5.27 12.74 -2.81
N ASN A 49 6.30 13.56 -3.02
CA ASN A 49 6.80 13.87 -4.36
C ASN A 49 7.37 12.62 -5.05
N LEU A 50 8.14 11.79 -4.33
CA LEU A 50 8.64 10.53 -4.87
C LEU A 50 7.47 9.63 -5.29
N ILE A 51 6.54 9.33 -4.38
CA ILE A 51 5.37 8.49 -4.67
C ILE A 51 4.53 9.07 -5.80
N LYS A 52 4.32 10.39 -5.83
CA LYS A 52 3.63 11.08 -6.91
C LYS A 52 4.32 10.90 -8.26
N GLU A 53 5.65 11.03 -8.32
CA GLU A 53 6.40 10.81 -9.55
C GLU A 53 6.32 9.36 -10.04
N LEU A 54 6.41 8.40 -9.13
CA LEU A 54 6.27 6.96 -9.44
C LEU A 54 4.87 6.67 -9.99
N LEU A 55 3.82 7.15 -9.33
CA LEU A 55 2.44 6.97 -9.76
C LEU A 55 2.17 7.68 -11.10
N CYS A 56 2.60 8.93 -11.27
CA CYS A 56 2.48 9.64 -12.55
C CYS A 56 3.15 8.87 -13.69
N TYR A 57 4.33 8.28 -13.46
CA TYR A 57 4.97 7.43 -14.44
C TYR A 57 4.16 6.16 -14.70
N PHE A 58 3.71 5.46 -13.65
CA PHE A 58 2.93 4.24 -13.77
C PHE A 58 1.64 4.47 -14.58
N PHE A 59 0.80 5.42 -14.17
CA PHE A 59 -0.46 5.76 -14.86
C PHE A 59 -0.28 6.23 -16.31
N LYS A 60 0.87 6.82 -16.64
CA LYS A 60 1.18 7.23 -18.02
C LYS A 60 1.55 6.05 -18.93
N ASN A 61 2.12 4.99 -18.37
CA ASN A 61 2.69 3.87 -19.15
C ASN A 61 1.92 2.56 -18.99
N THR A 62 0.89 2.53 -18.15
CA THR A 62 0.08 1.33 -17.90
C THR A 62 -1.36 1.56 -18.32
N ASP A 63 -1.90 0.62 -19.09
CA ASP A 63 -3.34 0.55 -19.34
C ASP A 63 -4.05 0.09 -18.06
N ILE A 64 -4.61 1.05 -17.33
CA ILE A 64 -5.31 0.80 -16.06
C ILE A 64 -6.54 -0.07 -16.27
N GLU A 65 -7.22 0.05 -17.40
CA GLU A 65 -8.42 -0.75 -17.67
C GLU A 65 -8.05 -2.21 -17.91
N ALA A 66 -7.01 -2.46 -18.70
CA ALA A 66 -6.48 -3.81 -18.86
C ALA A 66 -5.97 -4.37 -17.52
N LEU A 67 -5.19 -3.60 -16.76
CA LEU A 67 -4.61 -3.99 -15.47
C LEU A 67 -5.67 -4.43 -14.46
N LEU A 68 -6.76 -3.67 -14.33
CA LEU A 68 -7.85 -3.94 -13.41
C LEU A 68 -8.59 -5.26 -13.71
N ASN A 69 -8.41 -5.82 -14.90
CA ASN A 69 -9.01 -7.08 -15.32
C ASN A 69 -8.00 -8.25 -15.33
N ILE A 70 -6.76 -8.05 -14.85
CA ILE A 70 -5.76 -9.12 -14.78
C ILE A 70 -6.03 -10.02 -13.56
N TYR A 71 -6.27 -11.31 -13.82
CA TYR A 71 -6.22 -12.36 -12.80
C TYR A 71 -4.80 -12.94 -12.72
N PRO A 72 -4.22 -13.21 -11.53
CA PRO A 72 -4.81 -13.24 -10.18
C PRO A 72 -4.58 -11.99 -9.32
N VAL A 73 -4.55 -10.78 -9.88
CA VAL A 73 -4.41 -9.57 -9.05
C VAL A 73 -5.65 -9.40 -8.18
N TYR A 74 -5.48 -9.28 -6.86
CA TYR A 74 -6.62 -9.07 -5.98
C TYR A 74 -7.04 -7.60 -5.98
N ILE A 75 -8.34 -7.39 -5.70
CA ILE A 75 -8.95 -6.06 -5.60
C ILE A 75 -8.26 -5.20 -4.51
N LYS A 76 -7.58 -5.85 -3.56
CA LYS A 76 -6.78 -5.21 -2.53
C LYS A 76 -5.62 -4.38 -3.11
N GLU A 77 -4.83 -4.94 -4.02
CA GLU A 77 -3.68 -4.27 -4.64
C GLU A 77 -4.15 -3.01 -5.37
N HIS A 78 -5.22 -3.14 -6.16
CA HIS A 78 -5.85 -2.01 -6.85
C HIS A 78 -6.40 -0.95 -5.88
N THR A 79 -6.95 -1.35 -4.74
CA THR A 79 -7.45 -0.42 -3.73
C THR A 79 -6.33 0.45 -3.16
N HIS A 80 -5.17 -0.13 -2.84
CA HIS A 80 -4.03 0.64 -2.36
C HIS A 80 -3.42 1.54 -3.45
N LEU A 81 -3.41 1.10 -4.71
CA LEU A 81 -3.05 1.95 -5.85
C LEU A 81 -3.95 3.19 -5.93
N PHE A 82 -5.26 2.98 -5.84
CA PHE A 82 -6.26 4.06 -5.95
C PHE A 82 -6.20 5.02 -4.75
N LEU A 83 -6.03 4.50 -3.54
CA LEU A 83 -5.86 5.35 -2.35
C LEU A 83 -4.62 6.24 -2.46
N ALA A 84 -3.47 5.67 -2.86
CA ALA A 84 -2.25 6.44 -3.00
C ALA A 84 -2.37 7.51 -4.11
N ALA A 85 -2.99 7.16 -5.24
CA ALA A 85 -3.26 8.08 -6.34
C ALA A 85 -4.15 9.26 -5.90
N LYS A 86 -5.22 8.99 -5.15
CA LYS A 86 -6.09 10.03 -4.57
C LYS A 86 -5.29 10.97 -3.66
N THR A 87 -4.45 10.43 -2.78
CA THR A 87 -3.62 11.22 -1.84
C THR A 87 -2.72 12.22 -2.56
N VAL A 88 -2.13 11.83 -3.69
CA VAL A 88 -1.19 12.69 -4.44
C VAL A 88 -1.86 13.54 -5.53
N GLY A 89 -3.20 13.50 -5.60
CA GLY A 89 -4.01 14.30 -6.53
C GLY A 89 -4.02 13.80 -7.97
N ILE A 90 -3.79 12.51 -8.20
CA ILE A 90 -3.93 11.90 -9.53
C ILE A 90 -5.41 11.56 -9.77
N PRO A 91 -6.03 12.02 -10.87
CA PRO A 91 -7.40 11.66 -11.20
C PRO A 91 -7.54 10.16 -11.44
N ILE A 92 -8.48 9.53 -10.75
CA ILE A 92 -8.80 8.10 -10.86
C ILE A 92 -10.31 7.92 -10.95
N ASP A 93 -10.75 6.96 -11.76
CA ASP A 93 -12.16 6.57 -11.86
C ASP A 93 -12.46 5.42 -10.91
N VAL A 94 -12.83 5.77 -9.67
CA VAL A 94 -13.15 4.80 -8.60
C VAL A 94 -14.33 3.89 -8.97
N SER A 95 -15.21 4.32 -9.89
CA SER A 95 -16.36 3.51 -10.29
C SER A 95 -15.97 2.17 -10.92
N LYS A 96 -14.82 2.12 -11.64
CA LYS A 96 -14.27 0.89 -12.21
C LYS A 96 -13.89 -0.12 -11.13
N LEU A 97 -13.25 0.34 -10.06
CA LEU A 97 -12.86 -0.50 -8.93
C LEU A 97 -14.08 -1.02 -8.16
N ILE A 98 -15.11 -0.18 -7.99
CA ILE A 98 -16.38 -0.57 -7.36
C ILE A 98 -17.10 -1.63 -8.20
N ALA A 99 -17.14 -1.46 -9.52
CA ALA A 99 -17.75 -2.42 -10.43
C ALA A 99 -17.09 -3.79 -10.29
N LEU A 100 -15.75 -3.84 -10.24
CA LEU A 100 -15.00 -5.08 -10.00
C LEU A 100 -15.25 -5.66 -8.62
N TYR A 101 -15.32 -4.82 -7.58
CA TYR A 101 -15.66 -5.25 -6.23
C TYR A 101 -17.05 -5.90 -6.16
N ASN A 102 -18.03 -5.38 -6.89
CA ASN A 102 -19.39 -5.91 -6.91
C ASN A 102 -19.57 -7.12 -7.84
N GLN A 103 -18.60 -7.42 -8.71
CA GLN A 103 -18.64 -8.61 -9.54
C GLN A 103 -18.34 -9.85 -8.68
N ASP A 104 -19.36 -10.68 -8.47
CA ASP A 104 -19.38 -11.91 -7.65
C ASP A 104 -18.37 -13.00 -8.09
N ILE A 105 -17.57 -12.75 -9.14
CA ILE A 105 -16.73 -13.74 -9.83
C ILE A 105 -15.44 -14.07 -9.05
N ILE A 106 -14.94 -13.18 -8.19
CA ILE A 106 -13.62 -13.33 -7.55
C ILE A 106 -13.69 -13.46 -6.00
N GLN A 107 -14.77 -13.03 -5.34
CA GLN A 107 -14.70 -12.74 -3.89
C GLN A 107 -15.16 -13.82 -2.91
N LYS A 108 -16.00 -14.81 -3.29
CA LYS A 108 -16.57 -15.73 -2.28
C LYS A 108 -15.65 -16.87 -1.84
N ASN A 109 -14.65 -17.24 -2.65
CA ASN A 109 -13.79 -18.39 -2.37
C ASN A 109 -12.36 -18.03 -1.94
N GLU A 110 -11.91 -16.78 -2.11
CA GLU A 110 -10.50 -16.39 -1.90
C GLU A 110 -10.26 -15.58 -0.61
N PHE A 111 -11.30 -15.08 0.05
CA PHE A 111 -11.16 -14.26 1.25
C PHE A 111 -11.64 -14.98 2.51
N GLU A 112 -10.76 -15.13 3.49
CA GLU A 112 -11.20 -15.28 4.88
C GLU A 112 -12.07 -14.08 5.26
N LEU A 113 -13.14 -14.29 6.03
CA LEU A 113 -14.16 -13.27 6.39
C LEU A 113 -13.57 -11.90 6.82
N ASN A 114 -12.39 -11.93 7.42
CA ASN A 114 -11.65 -10.76 7.89
C ASN A 114 -11.09 -9.88 6.76
N TRP A 115 -10.64 -10.48 5.64
CA TRP A 115 -10.08 -9.73 4.51
C TRP A 115 -11.14 -8.93 3.78
N PHE A 116 -12.33 -9.53 3.61
CA PHE A 116 -13.47 -8.86 3.01
C PHE A 116 -13.87 -7.60 3.81
N THR A 117 -13.87 -7.69 5.13
CA THR A 117 -14.22 -6.55 6.00
C THR A 117 -13.20 -5.40 5.86
N THR A 118 -11.90 -5.71 5.89
CA THR A 118 -10.84 -4.69 5.71
C THR A 118 -10.94 -4.04 4.34
N LEU A 119 -11.09 -4.83 3.28
CA LEU A 119 -11.23 -4.32 1.92
C LEU A 119 -12.47 -3.42 1.77
N HIS A 120 -13.59 -3.84 2.34
CA HIS A 120 -14.83 -3.05 2.36
C HIS A 120 -14.65 -1.71 3.08
N CYS A 121 -13.95 -1.69 4.22
CA CYS A 121 -13.61 -0.44 4.91
C CYS A 121 -12.73 0.47 4.04
N GLN A 122 -11.72 -0.09 3.36
CA GLN A 122 -10.82 0.66 2.49
C GLN A 122 -11.53 1.27 1.28
N LEU A 123 -12.42 0.52 0.63
CA LEU A 123 -13.24 1.02 -0.47
C LEU A 123 -14.23 2.10 -0.01
N ASN A 124 -14.83 1.95 1.17
CA ASN A 124 -15.69 2.99 1.74
C ASN A 124 -14.91 4.27 2.09
N PHE A 125 -13.68 4.14 2.57
CA PHE A 125 -12.79 5.28 2.81
C PHE A 125 -12.45 6.01 1.51
N LEU A 126 -12.12 5.26 0.44
CA LEU A 126 -11.84 5.81 -0.88
C LEU A 126 -13.03 6.60 -1.46
N THR A 127 -14.24 6.06 -1.32
CA THR A 127 -15.47 6.58 -1.95
C THR A 127 -16.13 7.71 -1.18
N ASN A 128 -16.23 7.59 0.15
CA ASN A 128 -17.09 8.46 0.94
C ASN A 128 -16.35 9.26 2.02
N GLU A 129 -15.09 8.98 2.34
CA GLU A 129 -14.34 9.63 3.45
C GLU A 129 -15.04 9.53 4.84
N ILE A 130 -16.18 8.83 4.95
CA ILE A 130 -17.02 8.72 6.15
C ILE A 130 -16.42 7.77 7.19
N ASN A 131 -15.56 6.83 6.79
CA ASN A 131 -15.00 5.80 7.65
C ASN A 131 -13.50 5.99 7.89
N SER A 132 -12.98 5.57 9.03
CA SER A 132 -11.54 5.55 9.27
C SER A 132 -10.84 4.47 8.45
N TYR A 133 -9.71 4.83 7.84
CA TYR A 133 -8.77 3.90 7.22
C TYR A 133 -8.34 2.83 8.24
N ARG A 134 -8.20 1.56 7.80
CA ARG A 134 -7.85 0.44 8.68
C ARG A 134 -6.64 -0.33 8.16
N ILE A 135 -5.58 -0.38 8.97
CA ILE A 135 -4.41 -1.24 8.73
C ILE A 135 -4.85 -2.71 8.76
N ASP A 136 -4.38 -3.51 7.80
CA ASP A 136 -4.55 -4.96 7.79
C ASP A 136 -3.63 -5.64 8.83
N VAL A 137 -4.12 -5.73 10.07
CA VAL A 137 -3.40 -6.33 11.21
C VAL A 137 -3.25 -7.85 11.13
N THR A 138 -3.90 -8.53 10.18
CA THR A 138 -3.77 -9.99 10.04
C THR A 138 -2.38 -10.41 9.57
N LYS A 139 -1.71 -9.56 8.78
CA LYS A 139 -0.31 -9.72 8.36
C LYS A 139 0.68 -9.69 9.53
N VAL A 140 0.33 -8.95 10.59
CA VAL A 140 1.12 -8.88 11.84
C VAL A 140 1.01 -10.20 12.64
N ARG A 141 -0.10 -10.94 12.48
CA ARG A 141 -0.36 -12.17 13.24
C ARG A 141 0.23 -13.43 12.61
N THR A 142 0.37 -13.48 11.29
CA THR A 142 0.72 -14.71 10.55
C THR A 142 2.22 -15.01 10.45
N ARG A 143 3.11 -14.04 10.73
CA ARG A 143 4.57 -14.22 10.63
C ARG A 143 5.25 -14.09 11.99
N ARG A 144 5.29 -15.17 12.78
CA ARG A 144 6.14 -15.41 13.98
C ARG A 144 6.68 -14.16 14.70
N PHE A 145 5.85 -13.16 14.99
CA PHE A 145 6.15 -12.27 16.09
C PHE A 145 5.99 -13.13 17.34
N SER A 146 7.01 -13.14 18.20
CA SER A 146 6.91 -13.79 19.50
C SER A 146 5.60 -13.34 20.15
N TYR A 147 4.93 -14.27 20.84
CA TYR A 147 3.61 -14.08 21.44
C TYR A 147 3.47 -12.80 22.27
N ASP A 148 4.58 -12.18 22.69
CA ASP A 148 4.62 -10.95 23.47
C ASP A 148 4.18 -9.69 22.72
N CYS A 149 4.32 -9.62 21.39
CA CYS A 149 3.80 -8.47 20.60
C CYS A 149 2.30 -8.62 20.27
N LEU A 150 1.74 -9.83 20.39
CA LEU A 150 0.41 -10.18 19.90
C LEU A 150 -0.71 -9.92 20.93
N ARG A 151 -0.38 -9.74 22.21
CA ARG A 151 -1.36 -9.40 23.26
C ARG A 151 -1.98 -8.01 23.12
N PHE A 152 -1.45 -7.15 22.25
CA PHE A 152 -1.90 -5.77 22.07
C PHE A 152 -2.84 -5.55 20.88
N LEU A 153 -3.12 -6.58 20.07
CA LEU A 153 -3.96 -6.45 18.86
C LEU A 153 -5.46 -6.58 19.15
N ASN A 154 -5.95 -5.90 20.18
CA ASN A 154 -7.36 -5.53 20.32
C ASN A 154 -7.51 -4.09 19.85
N ASN A 155 -7.56 -3.90 18.53
CA ASN A 155 -8.00 -2.69 17.80
C ASN A 155 -7.45 -1.28 18.18
N ASN A 156 -6.57 -1.10 19.16
CA ASN A 156 -6.08 0.19 19.64
C ASN A 156 -4.72 -0.07 20.34
N PHE A 157 -3.52 0.28 19.89
CA PHE A 157 -2.99 1.18 18.89
C PHE A 157 -1.64 0.56 18.47
N LEU A 158 -1.45 0.20 17.20
CA LEU A 158 -0.10 -0.12 16.72
C LEU A 158 0.70 1.18 16.76
N THR A 159 1.86 1.22 17.42
CA THR A 159 2.72 2.43 17.36
C THR A 159 3.47 2.48 16.03
N LEU A 160 3.90 3.67 15.62
CA LEU A 160 4.72 3.83 14.41
C LEU A 160 5.99 2.98 14.50
N GLU A 161 6.66 2.95 15.65
CA GLU A 161 7.86 2.12 15.88
C GLU A 161 7.58 0.63 15.68
N GLN A 162 6.48 0.12 16.26
CA GLN A 162 6.09 -1.28 16.08
C GLN A 162 5.79 -1.59 14.61
N TYR A 163 5.13 -0.68 13.92
CA TYR A 163 4.85 -0.83 12.49
C TYR A 163 6.13 -0.83 11.64
N ARG A 164 7.08 0.08 11.93
CA ARG A 164 8.40 0.10 11.27
C ARG A 164 9.16 -1.20 11.47
N GLU A 165 9.19 -1.73 12.70
CA GLU A 165 9.83 -3.02 12.96
C GLU A 165 9.22 -4.16 12.13
N ILE A 166 7.89 -4.17 11.98
CA ILE A 166 7.20 -5.17 11.17
C ILE A 166 7.69 -5.07 9.73
N ILE A 167 7.69 -3.87 9.14
CA ILE A 167 8.14 -3.66 7.75
C ILE A 167 9.60 -4.10 7.57
N VAL A 168 10.50 -3.72 8.47
CA VAL A 168 11.92 -4.09 8.39
C VAL A 168 12.10 -5.61 8.44
N LYS A 169 11.38 -6.29 9.33
CA LYS A 169 11.49 -7.75 9.51
C LYS A 169 10.79 -8.55 8.40
N THR A 170 9.82 -7.97 7.69
CA THR A 170 8.96 -8.72 6.76
C THR A 170 9.14 -8.33 5.30
N GLU A 171 9.21 -7.04 4.98
CA GLU A 171 9.17 -6.53 3.62
C GLU A 171 10.59 -6.22 3.09
N LEU A 172 11.46 -5.69 3.94
CA LEU A 172 12.87 -5.50 3.57
C LEU A 172 13.64 -6.83 3.49
N ALA A 173 13.23 -7.84 4.28
CA ALA A 173 13.81 -9.18 4.22
C ALA A 173 13.54 -9.89 2.88
N ASN A 174 12.47 -9.52 2.17
CA ASN A 174 12.11 -10.10 0.87
C ASN A 174 12.95 -9.56 -0.30
N ASN A 175 13.74 -8.50 -0.08
CA ASN A 175 14.68 -7.91 -1.06
C ASN A 175 14.06 -7.62 -2.44
N THR A 176 12.86 -7.04 -2.44
CA THR A 176 12.18 -6.59 -3.66
C THR A 176 12.95 -5.46 -4.34
N ILE A 177 12.68 -5.23 -5.62
CA ILE A 177 13.26 -4.09 -6.36
C ILE A 177 12.87 -2.72 -5.76
N PHE A 178 11.80 -2.66 -4.96
CA PHE A 178 11.35 -1.44 -4.27
C PHE A 178 11.88 -1.33 -2.84
N SER A 179 12.62 -2.32 -2.32
CA SER A 179 13.25 -2.24 -1.00
C SER A 179 14.10 -0.98 -0.80
N PRO A 180 14.86 -0.48 -1.81
CA PRO A 180 15.55 0.81 -1.70
C PRO A 180 14.61 2.02 -1.53
N ILE A 181 13.44 1.99 -2.15
CA ILE A 181 12.41 3.06 -2.03
C ILE A 181 11.75 2.98 -0.66
N LEU A 182 11.46 1.77 -0.20
CA LEU A 182 10.89 1.52 1.11
C LEU A 182 11.83 1.98 2.23
N LEU A 183 13.14 1.77 2.09
CA LEU A 183 14.14 2.31 3.02
C LEU A 183 14.13 3.85 3.04
N ASP A 184 14.05 4.51 1.88
CA ASP A 184 13.95 5.98 1.80
C ASP A 184 12.72 6.50 2.56
N LEU A 185 11.55 5.86 2.35
CA LEU A 185 10.32 6.19 3.09
C LEU A 185 10.47 5.98 4.60
N LEU A 186 11.12 4.88 5.02
CA LEU A 186 11.29 4.57 6.44
C LEU A 186 12.33 5.45 7.13
N GLU A 187 13.35 5.91 6.42
CA GLU A 187 14.38 6.80 6.97
C GLU A 187 13.82 8.19 7.24
N GLU A 188 12.98 8.74 6.36
CA GLU A 188 12.30 10.04 6.60
C GLU A 188 11.52 10.04 7.93
N LEU A 189 10.88 8.92 8.28
CA LEU A 189 10.16 8.77 9.54
C LEU A 189 11.04 8.75 10.80
N SER A 190 12.36 8.53 10.67
CA SER A 190 13.29 8.52 11.81
C SER A 190 13.81 9.89 12.20
N TYR A 191 13.70 10.89 11.32
CA TYR A 191 14.24 12.21 11.55
C TYR A 191 13.25 13.16 12.26
N ASP A 192 12.00 12.72 12.48
CA ASP A 192 10.92 13.47 13.12
C ASP A 192 10.56 13.01 14.54
N THR A 193 11.34 12.09 15.12
CA THR A 193 11.29 11.67 16.54
C THR A 193 12.49 12.20 17.29
#